data_AF-A0A3M6W0C5-F1
#
_entry.id   AF-A0A3M6W0C5-F1
#
_cell.length_a   1.000
_cell.length_b   1.000
_cell.length_c   1.000
_cell.angle_alpha   90.00
_cell.angle_beta   90.00
_cell.angle_gamma   90.00
#
_symmetry.space_group_name_H-M   'P 1'
#
loop_
_entity.id
_entity.type
_entity.pdbx_description
1 polymer ?
#
loop_
_entity_poly.entity_id
_entity_poly.type
_entity_poly.pdbx_seq_one_letter_code
_entity_poly.pdbx_strand_id
1 'polypeptide(L)'
;MKRKRDMIDFTDDIIRVQCGGSTKLTHIHRSLLEKMLGPLEVFKLVWGEFDPITNKLDLSTDAQHDGFQLIAQWLYTGEIGLADEASGPVTALNVLVNAYHAADRLCFDRTALYWSSAVNAIMDHLVDRVINPEKYGAAITVEDLLKIPRIPDTEPSHFFRDWLVYGDLTSILRPEQLDHLFDDRSTGSCLRDVLEQRLGGTGTTPWEKNPCEYHLHMKGSKQCQARASTARTLTDTSTKSGQVD
;
A
#
# COMPACT_ATOMS: atom_id res chain seq x y z
N MET A 1 3.13 24.11 12.88
CA MET A 1 2.05 23.10 12.98
C MET A 1 2.37 22.16 14.13
N LYS A 2 1.39 21.80 14.97
CA LYS A 2 1.56 20.73 15.97
C LYS A 2 1.68 19.37 15.25
N ARG A 3 2.44 18.41 15.80
CA ARG A 3 2.54 17.06 15.21
C ARG A 3 1.21 16.32 15.44
N LYS A 4 0.85 15.38 14.56
CA LYS A 4 -0.41 14.61 14.66
C LYS A 4 -0.58 13.96 16.04
N ARG A 5 0.53 13.44 16.60
CA ARG A 5 0.60 12.87 17.96
C ARG A 5 0.16 13.84 19.06
N ASP A 6 0.42 15.14 18.91
CA ASP A 6 0.09 16.16 19.90
C ASP A 6 -1.40 16.58 19.87
N MET A 7 -2.17 16.00 18.94
CA MET A 7 -3.61 16.23 18.76
C MET A 7 -4.46 14.99 19.12
N ILE A 8 -3.83 13.94 19.63
CA ILE A 8 -4.51 12.72 20.05
C ILE A 8 -5.00 12.92 21.47
N ASP A 9 -6.29 12.72 21.68
CA ASP A 9 -6.85 12.57 23.01
C ASP A 9 -6.49 11.17 23.53
N PHE A 10 -5.65 11.13 24.57
CA PHE A 10 -5.21 9.89 25.22
C PHE A 10 -6.08 9.54 26.44
N THR A 11 -7.20 10.25 26.65
CA THR A 11 -8.14 9.98 27.75
C THR A 11 -9.15 8.89 27.43
N ASP A 12 -9.24 8.47 26.16
CA ASP A 12 -10.14 7.39 25.72
C ASP A 12 -9.62 6.00 26.05
N ASP A 13 -10.55 5.05 26.23
CA ASP A 13 -10.24 3.66 26.53
C ASP A 13 -9.39 2.97 25.45
N ILE A 14 -8.43 2.16 25.89
CA ILE A 14 -7.67 1.26 25.03
C ILE A 14 -8.53 0.03 24.73
N ILE A 15 -8.80 -0.21 23.46
CA ILE A 15 -9.45 -1.43 22.99
C ILE A 15 -8.42 -2.47 22.54
N ARG A 16 -8.81 -3.74 22.61
CA ARG A 16 -7.99 -4.88 22.17
C ARG A 16 -8.46 -5.35 20.79
N VAL A 17 -7.63 -5.20 19.77
CA VAL A 17 -7.96 -5.60 18.40
C VAL A 17 -7.32 -6.95 18.09
N GLN A 18 -8.13 -7.93 17.73
CA GLN A 18 -7.69 -9.20 17.17
C GLN A 18 -7.70 -9.12 15.64
N CYS A 19 -6.64 -9.62 15.00
CA CYS A 19 -6.49 -9.64 13.55
C CYS A 19 -6.11 -11.05 13.08
N GLY A 20 -6.26 -11.32 11.79
CA GLY A 20 -5.87 -12.57 11.16
C GLY A 20 -4.35 -12.77 11.20
N GLY A 21 -3.91 -14.03 11.03
CA GLY A 21 -2.49 -14.36 10.91
C GLY A 21 -1.69 -14.31 12.23
N SER A 22 -2.31 -13.91 13.36
CA SER A 22 -1.67 -13.93 14.67
C SER A 22 -2.67 -14.11 15.81
N THR A 23 -2.21 -14.68 16.93
CA THR A 23 -2.96 -14.69 18.20
C THR A 23 -2.69 -13.45 19.06
N LYS A 24 -1.77 -12.57 18.61
CA LYS A 24 -1.43 -11.33 19.31
C LYS A 24 -2.57 -10.32 19.18
N LEU A 25 -2.81 -9.58 20.26
CA LEU A 25 -3.76 -8.48 20.27
C LEU A 25 -3.01 -7.16 20.07
N THR A 26 -3.53 -6.31 19.19
CA THR A 26 -3.06 -4.94 19.04
C THR A 26 -3.86 -4.03 19.97
N HIS A 27 -3.17 -3.28 20.82
CA HIS A 27 -3.80 -2.32 21.73
C HIS A 27 -3.82 -0.94 21.09
N ILE A 28 -4.99 -0.32 20.97
CA ILE A 28 -5.16 0.99 20.33
C ILE A 28 -6.19 1.84 21.09
N HIS A 29 -5.98 3.16 21.15
CA HIS A 29 -7.00 4.06 21.69
C HIS A 29 -8.23 4.06 20.79
N ARG A 30 -9.40 3.87 21.40
CA ARG A 30 -10.68 3.78 20.73
C ARG A 30 -10.91 4.90 19.72
N SER A 31 -10.68 6.16 20.12
CA SER A 31 -10.92 7.33 19.27
C SER A 31 -10.03 7.42 18.04
N LEU A 32 -8.86 6.77 18.03
CA LEU A 32 -8.04 6.67 16.83
C LEU A 32 -8.67 5.74 15.80
N LEU A 33 -9.25 4.64 16.27
CA LEU A 33 -9.87 3.66 15.40
C LEU A 33 -11.23 4.16 14.89
N GLU A 34 -12.02 4.81 15.75
CA GLU A 34 -13.32 5.38 15.36
C GLU A 34 -13.23 6.50 14.32
N LYS A 35 -12.06 7.18 14.21
CA LYS A 35 -11.80 8.10 13.10
C LYS A 35 -11.79 7.42 11.73
N MET A 36 -11.52 6.11 11.69
CA MET A 36 -11.47 5.32 10.46
C MET A 36 -12.76 4.49 10.28
N LEU A 37 -13.24 3.88 11.37
CA LEU A 37 -14.38 2.96 11.37
C LEU A 37 -15.74 3.64 11.54
N GLY A 38 -15.77 4.88 12.05
CA GLY A 38 -16.95 5.44 12.69
C GLY A 38 -17.18 4.84 14.09
N PRO A 39 -18.31 5.17 14.74
CA PRO A 39 -18.62 4.68 16.09
C PRO A 39 -18.70 3.15 16.15
N LEU A 40 -17.96 2.54 17.10
CA LEU A 40 -17.88 1.07 17.20
C LEU A 40 -19.22 0.40 17.50
N GLU A 41 -20.13 1.08 18.20
CA GLU A 41 -21.48 0.56 18.51
C GLU A 41 -22.35 0.33 17.26
N VAL A 42 -22.08 1.06 16.17
CA VAL A 42 -22.81 0.96 14.90
C VAL A 42 -22.14 -0.05 13.96
N PHE A 43 -20.91 -0.45 14.28
CA PHE A 43 -20.02 -1.21 13.41
C PHE A 43 -20.43 -2.67 13.17
N LYS A 44 -21.33 -3.20 14.00
CA LYS A 44 -21.91 -4.56 13.89
C LYS A 44 -22.59 -4.85 12.54
N LEU A 45 -22.89 -3.83 11.75
CA LEU A 45 -23.61 -3.98 10.48
C LEU A 45 -22.73 -4.21 9.26
N VAL A 46 -21.40 -4.01 9.34
CA VAL A 46 -20.59 -4.04 8.11
C VAL A 46 -19.29 -4.86 8.23
N TRP A 47 -18.38 -4.68 9.20
CA TRP A 47 -17.03 -5.30 9.13
C TRP A 47 -16.38 -5.66 10.48
N GLY A 48 -16.69 -6.81 11.07
CA GLY A 48 -16.04 -7.30 12.30
C GLY A 48 -16.95 -7.24 13.54
N GLU A 49 -16.53 -7.88 14.63
CA GLU A 49 -17.36 -8.04 15.84
C GLU A 49 -16.73 -7.31 17.04
N PHE A 50 -17.41 -6.28 17.53
CA PHE A 50 -17.04 -5.60 18.78
C PHE A 50 -17.80 -6.20 19.97
N ASP A 51 -17.05 -6.69 20.95
CA ASP A 51 -17.54 -7.12 22.25
C ASP A 51 -17.32 -6.01 23.30
N PRO A 52 -18.39 -5.31 23.73
CA PRO A 52 -18.28 -4.25 24.72
C PRO A 52 -17.95 -4.76 26.13
N ILE A 53 -18.17 -6.04 26.43
CA ILE A 53 -17.88 -6.63 27.75
C ILE A 53 -16.37 -6.84 27.90
N THR A 54 -15.73 -7.36 26.86
CA THR A 54 -14.28 -7.60 26.87
C THR A 54 -13.47 -6.43 26.30
N ASN A 55 -14.14 -5.38 25.82
CA ASN A 55 -13.54 -4.24 25.11
C ASN A 55 -12.61 -4.69 23.97
N LYS A 56 -13.11 -5.66 23.19
CA LYS A 56 -12.36 -6.37 22.17
C LYS A 56 -13.05 -6.23 20.82
N LEU A 57 -12.28 -5.88 19.80
CA LEU A 57 -12.73 -5.85 18.41
C LEU A 57 -12.07 -7.01 17.65
N ASP A 58 -12.87 -7.84 17.00
CA ASP A 58 -12.38 -8.89 16.12
C ASP A 58 -12.44 -8.46 14.65
N LEU A 59 -11.27 -8.33 14.02
CA LEU A 59 -11.04 -8.02 12.61
C LEU A 59 -10.36 -9.18 11.89
N SER A 60 -10.45 -10.41 12.42
CA SER A 60 -9.68 -11.55 11.91
C SER A 60 -9.97 -11.90 10.45
N THR A 61 -11.14 -11.53 9.95
CA THR A 61 -11.58 -11.69 8.56
C THR A 61 -11.16 -10.55 7.64
N ASP A 62 -10.87 -9.38 8.19
CA ASP A 62 -10.76 -8.13 7.42
C ASP A 62 -9.33 -7.59 7.37
N ALA A 63 -8.51 -7.89 8.38
CA ALA A 63 -7.15 -7.41 8.47
C ALA A 63 -6.18 -8.49 8.97
N GLN A 64 -5.00 -8.58 8.36
CA GLN A 64 -3.87 -9.34 8.88
C GLN A 64 -3.13 -8.53 9.94
N HIS A 65 -2.58 -9.20 10.95
CA HIS A 65 -1.99 -8.55 12.12
C HIS A 65 -0.83 -7.61 11.77
N ASP A 66 0.07 -8.03 10.90
CA ASP A 66 1.24 -7.26 10.46
C ASP A 66 0.83 -5.98 9.70
N GLY A 67 -0.10 -6.10 8.76
CA GLY A 67 -0.65 -4.96 8.03
C GLY A 67 -1.42 -4.00 8.94
N PHE A 68 -2.23 -4.54 9.86
CA PHE A 68 -2.96 -3.72 10.83
C PHE A 68 -2.03 -2.97 11.78
N GLN A 69 -0.88 -3.53 12.15
CA GLN A 69 0.10 -2.82 12.97
C GLN A 69 0.64 -1.56 12.28
N LEU A 70 0.85 -1.59 10.95
CA LEU A 70 1.22 -0.38 10.21
C LEU A 70 0.09 0.65 10.20
N ILE A 71 -1.17 0.22 10.09
CA ILE A 71 -2.32 1.12 10.19
C ILE A 71 -2.41 1.75 11.58
N ALA A 72 -2.26 0.95 12.63
CA ALA A 72 -2.22 1.45 14.00
C ALA A 72 -1.10 2.48 14.18
N GLN A 73 0.13 2.18 13.72
CA GLN A 73 1.24 3.12 13.74
C GLN A 73 0.88 4.44 13.05
N TRP A 74 0.35 4.38 11.83
CA TRP A 74 -0.03 5.58 11.08
C TRP A 74 -1.16 6.38 11.75
N LEU A 75 -2.09 5.72 12.44
CA LEU A 75 -3.12 6.41 13.24
C LEU A 75 -2.46 7.27 14.34
N TYR A 76 -1.41 6.76 14.99
CA TYR A 76 -0.67 7.48 16.03
C TYR A 76 0.30 8.55 15.51
N THR A 77 1.04 8.25 14.44
CA THR A 77 2.18 9.07 13.99
C THR A 77 1.85 9.92 12.78
N GLY A 78 0.94 9.45 11.93
CA GLY A 78 0.71 9.99 10.58
C GLY A 78 1.68 9.48 9.53
N GLU A 79 2.55 8.54 9.90
CA GLU A 79 3.63 8.01 9.06
C GLU A 79 3.57 6.48 9.05
N ILE A 80 3.85 5.88 7.89
CA ILE A 80 4.09 4.44 7.76
C ILE A 80 5.59 4.24 7.96
N GLY A 81 5.98 3.37 8.89
CA GLY A 81 7.39 3.07 9.13
C GLY A 81 7.61 1.57 9.14
N LEU A 82 8.29 1.05 8.13
CA LEU A 82 8.79 -0.32 8.12
C LEU A 82 10.18 -0.36 8.73
N ALA A 83 10.44 -1.37 9.55
CA ALA A 83 11.80 -1.65 9.99
C ALA A 83 12.56 -2.27 8.81
N ASP A 84 13.33 -1.44 8.08
CA ASP A 84 13.96 -1.81 6.82
C ASP A 84 15.09 -2.86 6.98
N GLU A 85 15.61 -3.09 8.19
CA GLU A 85 16.86 -3.82 8.41
C GLU A 85 16.73 -5.33 8.69
N ALA A 86 15.52 -5.87 8.90
CA ALA A 86 15.34 -7.26 9.38
C ALA A 86 14.51 -8.19 8.48
N SER A 87 13.75 -7.64 7.54
CA SER A 87 12.79 -8.40 6.72
C SER A 87 13.15 -8.33 5.24
N GLY A 88 13.23 -9.50 4.57
CA GLY A 88 13.47 -9.57 3.14
C GLY A 88 12.39 -8.83 2.31
N PRO A 89 12.68 -8.49 1.03
CA PRO A 89 11.83 -7.64 0.21
C PRO A 89 10.39 -8.16 0.08
N VAL A 90 10.21 -9.49 -0.06
CA VAL A 90 8.89 -10.13 -0.11
C VAL A 90 8.08 -9.88 1.15
N THR A 91 8.71 -10.02 2.32
CA THR A 91 8.03 -9.80 3.60
C THR A 91 7.60 -8.34 3.72
N ALA A 92 8.48 -7.37 3.43
CA ALA A 92 8.14 -5.96 3.52
C ALA A 92 6.96 -5.58 2.61
N LEU A 93 6.94 -6.08 1.37
CA LEU A 93 5.83 -5.81 0.45
C LEU A 93 4.55 -6.53 0.86
N ASN A 94 4.63 -7.75 1.40
CA ASN A 94 3.47 -8.45 1.97
C ASN A 94 2.81 -7.63 3.09
N VAL A 95 3.62 -7.09 4.01
CA VAL A 95 3.09 -6.24 5.09
C VAL A 95 2.42 -4.98 4.51
N LEU A 96 3.02 -4.36 3.48
CA LEU A 96 2.44 -3.18 2.82
C LEU A 96 1.11 -3.49 2.13
N VAL A 97 1.02 -4.60 1.40
CA VAL A 97 -0.23 -5.03 0.76
C VAL A 97 -1.30 -5.38 1.79
N ASN A 98 -0.93 -6.08 2.87
CA ASN A 98 -1.82 -6.36 3.99
C ASN A 98 -2.31 -5.07 4.67
N ALA A 99 -1.43 -4.08 4.82
CA ALA A 99 -1.80 -2.78 5.36
C ALA A 99 -2.75 -2.02 4.43
N TYR A 100 -2.50 -2.04 3.12
CA TYR A 100 -3.41 -1.47 2.13
C TYR A 100 -4.79 -2.10 2.23
N HIS A 101 -4.86 -3.44 2.28
CA HIS A 101 -6.12 -4.17 2.44
C HIS A 101 -6.84 -3.79 3.73
N ALA A 102 -6.13 -3.76 4.85
CA ALA A 102 -6.70 -3.35 6.13
C ALA A 102 -7.26 -1.93 6.05
N ALA A 103 -6.53 -0.97 5.47
CA ALA A 103 -7.02 0.40 5.29
C ALA A 103 -8.26 0.47 4.39
N ASP A 104 -8.30 -0.28 3.29
CA ASP A 104 -9.45 -0.33 2.38
C ASP A 104 -10.69 -0.96 3.05
N ARG A 105 -10.50 -2.07 3.77
CA ARG A 105 -11.57 -2.80 4.46
C ARG A 105 -12.09 -2.11 5.70
N LEU A 106 -11.29 -1.25 6.33
CA LEU A 106 -11.69 -0.58 7.56
C LEU A 106 -12.29 0.81 7.29
N CYS A 107 -12.26 1.29 6.04
CA CYS A 107 -12.73 2.64 5.73
C CYS A 107 -14.25 2.70 5.53
N PHE A 108 -14.96 3.24 6.52
CA PHE A 108 -16.41 3.43 6.45
C PHE A 108 -16.82 4.52 5.43
N ASP A 109 -15.97 5.53 5.21
CA ASP A 109 -16.19 6.61 4.25
C ASP A 109 -15.02 6.74 3.27
N ARG A 110 -15.17 6.16 2.08
CA ARG A 110 -14.17 6.23 0.99
C ARG A 110 -13.93 7.64 0.45
N THR A 111 -14.74 8.61 0.85
CA THR A 111 -14.54 10.04 0.54
C THR A 111 -13.82 10.80 1.65
N ALA A 112 -13.42 10.12 2.73
CA ALA A 112 -12.60 10.71 3.78
C ALA A 112 -11.14 10.90 3.33
N LEU A 113 -10.69 12.16 3.30
CA LEU A 113 -9.29 12.54 3.02
C LEU A 113 -8.27 11.79 3.89
N TYR A 114 -8.69 11.41 5.10
CA TYR A 114 -7.86 10.68 6.06
C TYR A 114 -7.47 9.29 5.52
N TRP A 115 -8.42 8.56 4.94
CA TRP A 115 -8.17 7.25 4.35
C TRP A 115 -7.23 7.33 3.15
N SER A 116 -7.52 8.23 2.19
CA SER A 116 -6.65 8.39 1.02
C SER A 116 -5.22 8.74 1.40
N SER A 117 -5.01 9.49 2.49
CA SER A 117 -3.66 9.77 2.99
C SER A 117 -2.93 8.54 3.49
N ALA A 118 -3.62 7.58 4.14
CA ALA A 118 -3.00 6.35 4.63
C ALA A 118 -2.59 5.43 3.48
N VAL A 119 -3.53 5.14 2.57
CA VAL A 119 -3.26 4.28 1.41
C VAL A 119 -2.24 4.89 0.47
N ASN A 120 -2.22 6.21 0.28
CA ASN A 120 -1.19 6.87 -0.53
C ASN A 120 0.20 6.77 0.09
N ALA A 121 0.31 6.85 1.43
CA ALA A 121 1.59 6.63 2.11
C ALA A 121 2.07 5.17 1.95
N ILE A 122 1.15 4.20 2.04
CA ILE A 122 1.47 2.79 1.79
C ILE A 122 1.95 2.59 0.35
N MET A 123 1.26 3.20 -0.63
CA MET A 123 1.65 3.14 -2.04
C MET A 123 3.00 3.82 -2.30
N ASP A 124 3.32 4.93 -1.63
CA ASP A 124 4.65 5.55 -1.72
C ASP A 124 5.74 4.54 -1.33
N HIS A 125 5.56 3.87 -0.19
CA HIS A 125 6.52 2.87 0.28
C HIS A 125 6.62 1.65 -0.63
N LEU A 126 5.48 1.19 -1.15
CA LEU A 126 5.39 0.02 -2.03
C LEU A 126 6.06 0.28 -3.38
N VAL A 127 5.75 1.42 -4.01
CA VAL A 127 6.37 1.82 -5.28
C VAL A 127 7.86 2.03 -5.10
N ASP A 128 8.30 2.83 -4.11
CA ASP A 128 9.72 3.16 -3.92
C ASP A 128 10.58 1.90 -3.67
N ARG A 129 10.06 0.91 -2.93
CA ARG A 129 10.77 -0.36 -2.68
C ARG A 129 10.96 -1.22 -3.91
N VAL A 130 10.02 -1.16 -4.85
CA VAL A 130 10.06 -1.97 -6.06
C VAL A 130 10.88 -1.30 -7.16
N ILE A 131 10.79 0.04 -7.28
CA ILE A 131 11.50 0.78 -8.34
C ILE A 131 12.91 1.22 -7.93
N ASN A 132 13.17 1.41 -6.63
CA ASN A 132 14.47 1.83 -6.08
C ASN A 132 14.99 0.81 -5.04
N PRO A 133 15.15 -0.47 -5.41
CA PRO A 133 15.50 -1.53 -4.46
C PRO A 133 16.86 -1.33 -3.78
N GLU A 134 17.79 -0.59 -4.40
CA GLU A 134 19.11 -0.28 -3.86
C GLU A 134 19.08 0.47 -2.53
N LYS A 135 17.96 1.15 -2.22
CA LYS A 135 17.72 1.82 -0.92
C LYS A 135 17.36 0.84 0.20
N TYR A 136 16.87 -0.35 -0.16
CA TYR A 136 16.20 -1.29 0.73
C TYR A 136 16.79 -2.70 0.72
N GLY A 137 17.83 -2.94 -0.08
CA GLY A 137 18.55 -4.21 -0.15
C GLY A 137 18.41 -4.89 -1.51
N ALA A 138 17.92 -6.13 -1.51
CA ALA A 138 17.81 -6.92 -2.73
C ALA A 138 16.62 -6.48 -3.59
N ALA A 139 16.83 -6.40 -4.91
CA ALA A 139 15.76 -6.20 -5.87
C ALA A 139 14.76 -7.35 -5.85
N ILE A 140 13.48 -7.00 -6.07
CA ILE A 140 12.44 -8.02 -6.17
C ILE A 140 12.50 -8.72 -7.53
N THR A 141 12.44 -10.04 -7.53
CA THR A 141 12.29 -10.83 -8.74
C THR A 141 10.81 -10.99 -9.12
N VAL A 142 10.53 -11.41 -10.35
CA VAL A 142 9.16 -11.81 -10.73
C VAL A 142 8.65 -12.89 -9.78
N GLU A 143 9.45 -13.91 -9.52
CA GLU A 143 9.13 -15.04 -8.65
C GLU A 143 8.76 -14.60 -7.23
N ASP A 144 9.42 -13.56 -6.73
CA ASP A 144 9.13 -12.98 -5.43
C ASP A 144 7.81 -12.21 -5.43
N LEU A 145 7.54 -11.47 -6.51
CA LEU A 145 6.28 -10.74 -6.69
C LEU A 145 5.06 -11.69 -6.77
N LEU A 146 5.25 -12.91 -7.29
CA LEU A 146 4.22 -13.95 -7.35
C LEU A 146 3.84 -14.51 -5.97
N LYS A 147 4.73 -14.39 -4.98
CA LYS A 147 4.46 -14.83 -3.61
C LYS A 147 3.60 -13.82 -2.83
N ILE A 148 3.38 -12.63 -3.38
CA ILE A 148 2.64 -11.57 -2.72
C ILE A 148 1.15 -11.73 -3.02
N PRO A 149 0.28 -11.84 -1.98
CA PRO A 149 -1.16 -11.93 -2.16
C PRO A 149 -1.71 -10.79 -3.00
N ARG A 150 -2.62 -11.10 -3.92
CA ARG A 150 -3.25 -10.13 -4.81
C ARG A 150 -4.66 -9.83 -4.38
N ILE A 151 -5.01 -8.55 -4.44
CA ILE A 151 -6.38 -8.08 -4.21
C ILE A 151 -6.84 -7.51 -5.55
N PRO A 152 -7.80 -8.15 -6.22
CA PRO A 152 -8.28 -7.70 -7.52
C PRO A 152 -8.71 -6.22 -7.48
N ASP A 153 -8.46 -5.51 -8.58
CA ASP A 153 -8.94 -4.14 -8.82
C ASP A 153 -8.51 -3.11 -7.77
N THR A 154 -7.29 -3.25 -7.24
CA THR A 154 -6.67 -2.29 -6.29
C THR A 154 -5.39 -1.67 -6.86
N GLU A 155 -4.99 -0.50 -6.34
CA GLU A 155 -3.77 0.20 -6.77
C GLU A 155 -2.48 -0.64 -6.67
N PRO A 156 -2.24 -1.42 -5.59
CA PRO A 156 -1.11 -2.35 -5.57
C PRO A 156 -1.14 -3.36 -6.73
N SER A 157 -2.32 -3.89 -7.05
CA SER A 157 -2.47 -4.86 -8.15
C SER A 157 -2.25 -4.21 -9.51
N HIS A 158 -2.74 -2.98 -9.73
CA HIS A 158 -2.46 -2.22 -10.94
C HIS A 158 -0.96 -1.93 -11.09
N PHE A 159 -0.32 -1.42 -10.04
CA PHE A 159 1.12 -1.16 -10.05
C PHE A 159 1.93 -2.41 -10.37
N PHE A 160 1.64 -3.53 -9.70
CA PHE A 160 2.38 -4.75 -9.96
C PHE A 160 2.17 -5.29 -11.38
N ARG A 161 0.97 -5.12 -11.97
CA ARG A 161 0.73 -5.49 -13.38
C ARG A 161 1.58 -4.64 -14.32
N ASP A 162 1.59 -3.33 -14.12
CA ASP A 162 2.42 -2.42 -14.91
C ASP A 162 3.92 -2.68 -14.70
N TRP A 163 4.34 -2.98 -13.47
CA TRP A 163 5.74 -3.31 -13.18
C TRP A 163 6.20 -4.57 -13.91
N LEU A 164 5.34 -5.55 -14.11
CA LEU A 164 5.70 -6.73 -14.92
C LEU A 164 5.86 -6.38 -16.40
N VAL A 165 5.09 -5.41 -16.91
CA VAL A 165 5.20 -4.94 -18.31
C VAL A 165 6.45 -4.08 -18.50
N TYR A 166 6.68 -3.11 -17.59
CA TYR A 166 7.62 -2.01 -17.79
C TYR A 166 8.89 -2.09 -16.92
N GLY A 167 8.87 -2.86 -15.84
CA GLY A 167 9.97 -2.94 -14.88
C GLY A 167 11.21 -3.65 -15.42
N ASP A 168 12.34 -3.43 -14.79
CA ASP A 168 13.57 -4.15 -15.09
C ASP A 168 13.50 -5.56 -14.49
N LEU A 169 13.11 -6.54 -15.31
CA LEU A 169 12.98 -7.92 -14.88
C LEU A 169 14.29 -8.65 -15.14
N THR A 170 15.03 -8.90 -14.06
CA THR A 170 16.25 -9.71 -14.12
C THR A 170 15.98 -11.20 -14.35
N SER A 171 14.72 -11.66 -14.26
CA SER A 171 14.33 -13.07 -14.48
C SER A 171 13.50 -13.27 -15.75
N ILE A 172 13.79 -14.36 -16.46
CA ILE A 172 13.00 -14.82 -17.62
C ILE A 172 11.65 -15.28 -17.11
N LEU A 173 10.62 -14.54 -17.47
CA LEU A 173 9.26 -14.83 -17.07
C LEU A 173 8.71 -16.00 -17.89
N ARG A 174 8.40 -17.13 -17.24
CA ARG A 174 7.83 -18.29 -17.91
C ARG A 174 6.33 -18.11 -18.14
N PRO A 175 5.77 -18.57 -19.26
CA PRO A 175 4.33 -18.44 -19.54
C PRO A 175 3.43 -18.99 -18.43
N GLU A 176 3.83 -20.07 -17.75
CA GLU A 176 3.03 -20.70 -16.69
C GLU A 176 3.03 -19.88 -15.37
N GLN A 177 4.04 -19.04 -15.16
CA GLN A 177 4.09 -18.11 -14.03
C GLN A 177 3.13 -16.93 -14.20
N LEU A 178 2.73 -16.66 -15.45
CA LEU A 178 1.77 -15.62 -15.76
C LEU A 178 0.35 -16.00 -15.34
N ASP A 179 -0.03 -17.27 -15.43
CA ASP A 179 -1.37 -17.73 -15.03
C ASP A 179 -1.65 -17.46 -13.53
N HIS A 180 -0.62 -17.43 -12.69
CA HIS A 180 -0.72 -17.08 -11.28
C HIS A 180 -0.90 -15.57 -11.00
N LEU A 181 -0.63 -14.69 -11.97
CA LEU A 181 -0.75 -13.23 -11.82
C LEU A 181 -2.16 -12.70 -12.07
N PHE A 182 -2.97 -13.48 -12.78
CA PHE A 182 -4.25 -13.05 -13.28
C PHE A 182 -5.29 -14.11 -12.91
N ASP A 183 -5.73 -14.05 -11.65
CA ASP A 183 -6.55 -15.05 -10.93
C ASP A 183 -8.00 -15.20 -11.44
N ASP A 184 -8.26 -15.15 -12.75
CA ASP A 184 -9.60 -15.42 -13.30
C ASP A 184 -9.59 -15.92 -14.76
N ARG A 185 -10.63 -16.64 -15.17
CA ARG A 185 -10.77 -17.34 -16.47
C ARG A 185 -10.94 -16.42 -17.69
N SER A 186 -10.81 -15.10 -17.53
CA SER A 186 -10.98 -14.08 -18.57
C SER A 186 -9.66 -13.48 -19.09
N THR A 187 -8.52 -14.11 -18.79
CA THR A 187 -7.20 -13.43 -18.74
C THR A 187 -6.28 -13.66 -19.92
N GLY A 188 -6.66 -14.51 -20.89
CA GLY A 188 -5.85 -14.76 -22.08
C GLY A 188 -5.58 -13.53 -22.95
N SER A 189 -6.48 -12.54 -22.96
CA SER A 189 -6.26 -11.27 -23.66
C SER A 189 -5.29 -10.35 -22.92
N CYS A 190 -5.46 -10.18 -21.60
CA CYS A 190 -4.61 -9.32 -20.79
C CYS A 190 -3.16 -9.83 -20.73
N LEU A 191 -2.97 -11.16 -20.69
CA LEU A 191 -1.67 -11.80 -20.78
C LEU A 191 -0.94 -11.50 -22.09
N ARG A 192 -1.70 -11.57 -23.19
CA ARG A 192 -1.22 -11.31 -24.54
C ARG A 192 -0.83 -9.85 -24.66
N ASP A 193 -1.64 -8.93 -24.15
CA ASP A 193 -1.34 -7.49 -24.15
C ASP A 193 -0.04 -7.19 -23.38
N VAL A 194 0.17 -7.83 -22.22
CA VAL A 194 1.41 -7.70 -21.42
C VAL A 194 2.64 -8.16 -22.22
N LEU A 195 2.56 -9.34 -22.84
CA LEU A 195 3.65 -9.91 -23.63
C LEU A 195 3.90 -9.12 -24.93
N GLU A 196 2.85 -8.67 -25.61
CA GLU A 196 2.92 -7.86 -26.83
C GLU A 196 3.51 -6.48 -26.55
N GLN A 197 3.10 -5.81 -25.47
CA GLN A 197 3.68 -4.53 -25.05
C GLN A 197 5.16 -4.66 -24.67
N ARG A 198 5.55 -5.76 -24.01
CA ARG A 198 6.95 -6.10 -23.74
C ARG A 198 7.76 -6.26 -25.02
N LEU A 199 7.27 -7.07 -25.95
CA LEU A 199 7.95 -7.36 -27.21
C LEU A 199 8.04 -6.13 -28.14
N GLY A 200 7.08 -5.20 -28.03
CA GLY A 200 7.05 -3.95 -28.78
C GLY A 200 8.09 -2.91 -28.36
N GLY A 201 8.82 -3.13 -27.26
CA GLY A 201 9.74 -2.17 -26.67
C GLY A 201 9.02 -1.23 -25.69
N THR A 202 9.56 -1.13 -24.48
CA THR A 202 8.95 -0.42 -23.35
C THR A 202 9.04 1.09 -23.57
N GLY A 203 7.89 1.75 -23.77
CA GLY A 203 7.79 3.20 -23.62
C GLY A 203 8.11 3.65 -22.18
N THR A 204 8.10 4.97 -21.93
CA THR A 204 8.24 5.54 -20.58
C THR A 204 7.27 4.88 -19.60
N THR A 205 7.77 4.48 -18.43
CA THR A 205 6.95 3.74 -17.45
C THR A 205 5.81 4.61 -16.90
N PRO A 206 4.67 4.02 -16.48
CA PRO A 206 3.54 4.81 -15.98
C PRO A 206 3.90 5.67 -14.76
N TRP A 207 4.71 5.14 -13.83
CA TRP A 207 5.16 5.88 -12.64
C TRP A 207 6.18 6.98 -12.94
N GLU A 208 6.98 6.87 -14.02
CA GLU A 208 7.85 7.96 -14.47
C GLU A 208 7.04 9.08 -15.15
N LYS A 209 6.04 8.70 -15.96
CA LYS A 209 5.16 9.65 -16.67
C LYS A 209 4.28 10.41 -15.68
N ASN A 210 3.77 9.72 -14.67
CA ASN A 210 2.90 10.25 -13.63
C ASN A 210 3.30 9.65 -12.27
N PRO A 211 4.06 10.37 -11.43
CA PRO A 211 4.44 9.91 -10.08
C PRO A 211 3.26 9.64 -9.15
N CYS A 212 2.04 10.00 -9.56
CA CYS A 212 0.82 9.77 -8.79
C CYS A 212 -0.16 8.82 -9.49
N GLU A 213 0.32 7.99 -10.41
CA GLU A 213 -0.51 7.04 -11.16
C GLU A 213 -1.30 6.11 -10.23
N TYR A 214 -0.64 5.61 -9.18
CA TYR A 214 -1.22 4.63 -8.25
C TYR A 214 -1.68 5.23 -6.92
N HIS A 215 -1.96 6.53 -6.91
CA HIS A 215 -2.48 7.24 -5.74
C HIS A 215 -3.95 7.57 -5.92
N LEU A 216 -4.69 7.55 -4.82
CA LEU A 216 -6.07 8.00 -4.81
C LEU A 216 -6.14 9.52 -4.77
N HIS A 217 -6.84 10.10 -5.75
CA HIS A 217 -7.03 11.53 -5.89
C HIS A 217 -8.46 11.93 -5.56
N MET A 218 -8.62 12.81 -4.56
CA MET A 218 -9.86 13.57 -4.41
C MET A 218 -9.72 14.92 -5.11
N LYS A 219 -10.78 15.39 -5.78
CA LYS A 219 -10.80 16.71 -6.42
C LYS A 219 -10.37 17.79 -5.42
N GLY A 220 -9.24 18.45 -5.68
CA GLY A 220 -8.69 19.52 -4.84
C GLY A 220 -7.55 19.11 -3.89
N SER A 221 -7.15 17.85 -3.85
CA SER A 221 -5.99 17.40 -3.08
C SER A 221 -4.68 17.98 -3.64
N LYS A 222 -4.09 18.95 -2.92
CA LYS A 222 -2.78 19.57 -3.27
C LYS A 222 -1.58 18.64 -3.04
N GLN A 223 -1.77 17.47 -2.41
CA GLN A 223 -0.68 16.58 -1.99
C GLN A 223 0.05 15.95 -3.18
N CYS A 224 -0.66 15.63 -4.26
CA CYS A 224 -0.06 15.07 -5.47
C CYS A 224 0.61 16.12 -6.36
N GLN A 225 0.13 17.37 -6.36
CA GLN A 225 0.76 18.47 -7.11
C GLN A 225 2.19 18.77 -6.62
N ALA A 226 2.44 18.65 -5.31
CA ALA A 226 3.79 18.78 -4.74
C ALA A 226 4.72 17.63 -5.16
N ARG A 227 4.18 16.41 -5.31
CA ARG A 227 4.96 15.21 -5.70
C ARG A 227 5.36 15.25 -7.18
N ALA A 228 4.44 15.61 -8.08
CA ALA A 228 4.73 15.78 -9.49
C ALA A 228 5.72 16.92 -9.78
N SER A 229 5.69 18.00 -8.99
CA SER A 229 6.63 19.12 -9.12
C SER A 229 8.03 18.79 -8.57
N THR A 230 8.13 17.98 -7.51
CA THR A 230 9.43 17.51 -6.99
C THR A 230 10.11 16.55 -7.96
N ALA A 231 9.34 15.62 -8.57
CA ALA A 231 9.86 14.71 -9.60
C ALA A 231 10.39 15.44 -10.85
N ARG A 232 9.67 16.47 -11.33
CA ARG A 232 10.15 17.34 -12.44
C ARG A 232 11.42 18.12 -12.10
N THR A 233 11.60 18.50 -10.84
CA THR A 233 12.79 19.25 -10.42
C THR A 233 14.02 18.35 -10.37
N LEU A 234 13.86 17.09 -9.94
CA LEU A 234 14.94 16.09 -9.89
C LEU A 234 15.43 15.67 -11.28
N THR A 235 14.50 15.49 -12.24
CA THR A 235 14.87 15.22 -13.64
C THR A 235 15.62 16.38 -14.26
N ASP A 236 15.20 17.63 -14.04
CA ASP A 236 15.91 18.82 -14.56
C ASP A 236 17.33 19.00 -14.00
N THR A 237 17.60 18.59 -12.75
CA THR A 237 18.96 18.59 -12.19
C THR A 237 19.85 17.48 -12.76
N SER A 238 19.29 16.29 -13.05
CA SER A 238 20.04 15.17 -13.63
C SER A 238 20.47 15.46 -15.08
N THR A 239 19.63 16.16 -15.85
CA THR A 239 19.96 16.60 -17.21
C THR A 239 21.03 17.70 -17.24
N LYS A 240 21.16 18.50 -16.17
CA LYS A 240 22.16 19.57 -16.08
C LYS A 240 23.54 19.12 -15.58
N SER A 241 23.63 18.01 -14.84
CA SER A 241 24.92 17.46 -14.40
C SER A 241 25.70 16.71 -15.49
N GLY A 242 25.11 16.50 -16.67
CA GLY A 242 25.78 15.89 -17.83
C GLY A 242 26.46 16.88 -18.79
N GLN A 243 26.42 18.19 -18.50
CA GLN A 243 27.12 19.22 -19.26
C GLN A 243 27.97 20.06 -18.30
N VAL A 244 29.16 19.56 -17.96
CA VAL A 244 30.28 20.41 -17.57
C VAL A 244 31.50 19.86 -18.28
N ASP A 245 32.11 20.73 -19.08
CA ASP A 245 33.32 20.53 -19.89
C ASP A 245 34.54 20.05 -19.09
#